data_AF-A0A914CHR5-F1
#
_entry.id   AF-A0A914CHR5-F1
#
_cell.length_a   1.000
_cell.length_b   1.000
_cell.length_c   1.000
_cell.angle_alpha   90.00
_cell.angle_beta   90.00
_cell.angle_gamma   90.00
#
_symmetry.space_group_name_H-M   'P 1'
#
loop_
_entity.id
_entity.type
_entity.pdbx_description
1 polymer ?
#
loop_
_entity_poly.entity_id
_entity_poly.type
_entity_poly.pdbx_seq_one_letter_code
_entity_poly.pdbx_strand_id
1 'polypeptide(L)'
;MEEIDEVLLNRDDGKKIYRLVNMNGGGDLIPWMRYAMQSGDSSFIDGYMENIKDFMYNSGKGKLESVAELVKRRNKERNERLSAFARKKGKGKSGPNILDDFNQENNQGDLMKALKLLDGGKGAKGDAKYREIVWKFDDRGTMGENLVGCCLMQGSPVHKELAMKLITTFPKLVNDIMLSEEYYGLSPLHQAIVNEDPHLVGFLIQNGAEVNQRCYGA
;
A
#
# COMPACT_ATOMS: atom_id res chain seq x y z
N MET A 1 24.92 6.94 -2.85
CA MET A 1 23.61 6.56 -2.31
C MET A 1 22.54 7.52 -2.84
N GLU A 2 22.82 8.83 -2.91
CA GLU A 2 21.92 9.85 -3.50
C GLU A 2 21.65 9.68 -5.02
N GLU A 3 22.63 9.23 -5.81
CA GLU A 3 22.49 9.16 -7.28
C GLU A 3 21.52 8.06 -7.78
N ILE A 4 21.25 7.04 -6.96
CA ILE A 4 20.34 5.93 -7.31
C ILE A 4 18.89 6.32 -7.04
N ASP A 5 18.64 7.12 -5.99
CA ASP A 5 17.31 7.63 -5.67
C ASP A 5 16.83 8.63 -6.73
N GLU A 6 17.69 9.52 -7.23
CA GLU A 6 17.33 10.51 -8.25
C GLU A 6 16.92 9.89 -9.61
N VAL A 7 17.51 8.74 -9.95
CA VAL A 7 17.21 7.99 -11.19
C VAL A 7 15.93 7.17 -11.06
N LEU A 8 15.55 6.76 -9.84
CA LEU A 8 14.27 6.10 -9.57
C LEU A 8 13.12 7.11 -9.46
N LEU A 9 13.37 8.28 -8.86
CA LEU A 9 12.40 9.38 -8.70
C LEU A 9 11.96 10.00 -10.04
N ASN A 10 12.82 9.99 -11.07
CA ASN A 10 12.53 10.57 -12.38
C ASN A 10 11.85 9.62 -13.39
N ARG A 11 11.49 8.40 -12.97
CA ARG A 11 10.71 7.49 -13.82
C ARG A 11 9.23 7.72 -13.58
N ASP A 12 8.65 8.70 -14.27
CA ASP A 12 7.22 8.61 -14.61
C ASP A 12 7.09 7.49 -15.66
N ASP A 13 7.16 6.25 -15.19
CA ASP A 13 7.07 5.00 -15.97
C ASP A 13 5.65 4.77 -16.53
N GLY A 14 4.82 5.81 -16.56
CA GLY A 14 3.46 5.80 -17.07
C GLY A 14 2.43 5.26 -16.09
N LYS A 15 2.80 5.04 -14.81
CA LYS A 15 1.84 4.61 -13.78
C LYS A 15 0.89 5.75 -13.45
N LYS A 16 -0.40 5.42 -13.39
CA LYS A 16 -1.48 6.40 -13.16
C LYS A 16 -1.30 7.16 -11.84
N ILE A 17 -0.81 6.49 -10.80
CA ILE A 17 -0.56 7.06 -9.48
C ILE A 17 0.36 8.29 -9.52
N TYR A 18 1.40 8.28 -10.36
CA TYR A 18 2.35 9.39 -10.49
C TYR A 18 1.77 10.61 -11.19
N ARG A 19 0.67 10.45 -11.94
CA ARG A 19 -0.09 11.58 -12.50
C ARG A 19 -0.97 12.25 -11.44
N LEU A 20 -1.51 11.47 -10.51
CA LEU A 20 -2.33 11.97 -9.41
C LEU A 20 -1.50 12.78 -8.41
N VAL A 21 -0.30 12.27 -8.11
CA VAL A 21 0.68 12.86 -7.20
C VAL A 21 2.05 12.60 -7.80
N ASN A 22 2.67 13.63 -8.38
CA ASN A 22 3.98 13.48 -9.04
C ASN A 22 5.14 13.74 -8.07
N MET A 23 6.33 13.25 -8.43
CA MET A 23 7.55 13.34 -7.61
C MET A 23 8.17 14.75 -7.55
N ASN A 24 7.54 15.73 -8.19
CA ASN A 24 7.99 17.13 -8.23
C ASN A 24 7.05 18.06 -7.44
N GLY A 25 6.19 17.51 -6.59
CA GLY A 25 5.30 18.30 -5.74
C GLY A 25 4.02 18.81 -6.43
N GLY A 26 3.63 18.17 -7.54
CA GLY A 26 2.42 18.43 -8.32
C GLY A 26 1.60 17.17 -8.59
N GLY A 27 0.87 17.12 -9.70
CA GLY A 27 -0.10 16.06 -10.01
C GLY A 27 -1.54 16.53 -9.80
N ASP A 28 -2.49 15.79 -10.36
CA ASP A 28 -3.88 16.22 -10.52
C ASP A 28 -4.58 16.56 -9.19
N LEU A 29 -4.18 15.90 -8.08
CA LEU A 29 -4.79 16.11 -6.77
C LEU A 29 -4.19 17.28 -5.98
N ILE A 30 -2.93 17.66 -6.28
CA ILE A 30 -2.19 18.61 -5.45
C ILE A 30 -2.78 20.03 -5.49
N PRO A 31 -3.17 20.61 -6.64
CA PRO A 31 -3.81 21.92 -6.67
C PRO A 31 -5.07 21.99 -5.80
N TRP A 32 -5.89 20.95 -5.85
CA TRP A 32 -7.13 20.88 -5.08
C TRP A 32 -6.88 20.67 -3.59
N MET A 33 -5.84 19.91 -3.23
CA MET A 33 -5.44 19.81 -1.83
C MET A 33 -4.90 21.14 -1.30
N ARG A 34 -4.12 21.90 -2.08
CA ARG A 34 -3.67 23.25 -1.69
C ARG A 34 -4.85 24.20 -1.52
N TYR A 35 -5.82 24.16 -2.42
CA TYR A 35 -7.05 24.94 -2.33
C TYR A 35 -7.78 24.63 -1.02
N ALA A 36 -7.95 23.35 -0.70
CA ALA A 36 -8.62 22.93 0.54
C ALA A 36 -7.89 23.40 1.79
N MET A 37 -6.55 23.32 1.82
CA MET A 37 -5.75 23.80 2.94
C MET A 37 -5.83 25.32 3.15
N GLN A 38 -5.96 26.10 2.07
CA GLN A 38 -5.99 27.57 2.13
C GLN A 38 -7.39 28.13 2.42
N SER A 39 -8.42 27.52 1.83
CA SER A 39 -9.80 28.01 1.90
C SER A 39 -10.63 27.31 2.98
N GLY A 40 -10.22 26.12 3.43
CA GLY A 40 -11.04 25.22 4.23
C GLY A 40 -12.10 24.44 3.43
N ASP A 41 -12.28 24.75 2.14
CA ASP A 41 -13.23 24.06 1.27
C ASP A 41 -12.61 22.81 0.63
N SER A 42 -13.09 21.65 1.04
CA SER A 42 -12.61 20.35 0.55
C SER A 42 -13.52 19.71 -0.51
N SER A 43 -14.55 20.39 -0.99
CA SER A 43 -15.54 19.85 -1.94
C SER A 43 -14.91 19.28 -3.23
N PHE A 44 -13.94 19.98 -3.82
CA PHE A 44 -13.24 19.51 -5.02
C PHE A 44 -12.46 18.23 -4.75
N ILE A 45 -11.61 18.23 -3.72
CA ILE A 45 -10.77 17.08 -3.41
C ILE A 45 -11.61 15.87 -2.94
N ASP A 46 -12.75 16.10 -2.27
CA ASP A 46 -13.72 15.07 -1.92
C ASP A 46 -14.37 14.44 -3.16
N GLY A 47 -14.71 15.25 -4.17
CA GLY A 47 -15.19 14.74 -5.45
C GLY A 47 -14.17 13.82 -6.14
N TYR A 48 -12.87 14.14 -6.05
CA TYR A 48 -11.82 13.26 -6.57
C TYR A 48 -11.72 11.94 -5.79
N MET A 49 -12.00 11.91 -4.48
CA MET A 49 -11.92 10.68 -3.68
C MET A 49 -12.85 9.59 -4.21
N GLU A 50 -13.99 9.94 -4.81
CA GLU A 50 -14.87 8.97 -5.47
C GLU A 50 -14.17 8.24 -6.63
N ASN A 51 -13.41 8.97 -7.45
CA ASN A 51 -12.63 8.38 -8.55
C ASN A 51 -11.44 7.54 -8.02
N ILE A 52 -10.90 7.90 -6.85
CA ILE A 52 -9.78 7.18 -6.24
C ILE A 52 -10.18 5.77 -5.79
N LYS A 53 -11.46 5.52 -5.51
CA LYS A 53 -11.98 4.18 -5.16
C LYS A 53 -11.72 3.14 -6.26
N ASP A 54 -11.65 3.57 -7.52
CA ASP A 54 -11.46 2.67 -8.67
C ASP A 54 -10.08 2.00 -8.67
N PHE A 55 -9.10 2.57 -7.97
CA PHE A 55 -7.76 2.00 -7.81
C PHE A 55 -7.67 1.00 -6.65
N MET A 56 -8.75 0.82 -5.89
CA MET A 56 -8.78 -0.03 -4.70
C MET A 56 -9.67 -1.24 -4.89
N TYR A 57 -9.32 -2.35 -4.23
CA TYR A 57 -10.22 -3.48 -4.15
C TYR A 57 -11.45 -3.10 -3.33
N ASN A 58 -12.63 -3.50 -3.82
CA ASN A 58 -13.91 -3.32 -3.13
C ASN A 58 -14.14 -1.87 -2.68
N SER A 59 -13.77 -0.91 -3.54
CA SER A 59 -13.93 0.54 -3.30
C SER A 59 -13.33 1.02 -1.97
N GLY A 60 -12.14 0.52 -1.63
CA GLY A 60 -11.40 0.89 -0.40
C GLY A 60 -11.66 -0.05 0.78
N LYS A 61 -12.55 -1.04 0.65
CA LYS A 61 -12.70 -2.10 1.66
C LYS A 61 -11.53 -3.11 1.61
N GLY A 62 -10.73 -3.09 0.56
CA GLY A 62 -9.60 -3.99 0.37
C GLY A 62 -10.03 -5.43 0.10
N LYS A 63 -9.05 -6.33 -0.04
CA LYS A 63 -9.25 -7.77 -0.15
C LYS A 63 -8.27 -8.51 0.75
N LEU A 64 -8.62 -9.70 1.18
CA LEU A 64 -7.67 -10.64 1.77
C LEU A 64 -6.89 -11.33 0.66
N GLU A 65 -5.58 -11.38 0.84
CA GLU A 65 -4.64 -12.11 0.00
C GLU A 65 -3.82 -13.04 0.88
N SER A 66 -3.52 -14.25 0.40
CA SER A 66 -2.64 -15.14 1.14
C SER A 66 -1.21 -14.61 1.11
N VAL A 67 -0.49 -14.71 2.23
CA VAL A 67 0.92 -14.32 2.29
C VAL A 67 1.76 -15.17 1.33
N ALA A 68 1.36 -16.42 1.10
CA ALA A 68 2.01 -17.29 0.12
C ALA A 68 1.93 -16.73 -1.31
N GLU A 69 0.77 -16.22 -1.74
CA GLU A 69 0.61 -15.62 -3.08
C GLU A 69 1.35 -14.27 -3.19
N LEU A 70 1.37 -13.46 -2.13
CA LEU A 70 2.20 -12.24 -2.09
C LEU A 70 3.69 -12.57 -2.25
N VAL A 71 4.19 -13.57 -1.51
CA VAL A 71 5.58 -14.04 -1.59
C VAL A 71 5.88 -14.62 -2.98
N LYS A 72 4.94 -15.33 -3.59
CA LYS A 72 5.08 -15.86 -4.95
C LYS A 72 5.17 -14.75 -5.99
N ARG A 73 4.34 -13.71 -5.90
CA ARG A 73 4.43 -12.51 -6.75
C ARG A 73 5.80 -11.83 -6.60
N ARG A 74 6.24 -11.62 -5.36
CA ARG A 74 7.57 -11.06 -5.06
C ARG A 74 8.71 -11.89 -5.64
N ASN A 75 8.64 -13.22 -5.50
CA ASN A 75 9.65 -14.13 -6.03
C ASN A 75 9.65 -14.18 -7.57
N LYS A 76 8.48 -13.97 -8.21
CA LYS A 76 8.38 -13.86 -9.67
C LYS A 76 9.14 -12.62 -10.16
N GLU A 77 8.89 -11.46 -9.56
CA GLU A 77 9.59 -10.20 -9.85
C GLU A 77 11.12 -10.35 -9.68
N ARG A 78 11.56 -10.94 -8.56
CA ARG A 78 12.98 -11.29 -8.33
C ARG A 78 13.58 -12.15 -9.44
N ASN A 79 12.89 -13.21 -9.83
CA ASN A 79 13.39 -14.15 -10.84
C ASN A 79 13.39 -13.56 -12.27
N GLU A 80 12.55 -12.55 -12.53
CA GLU A 80 12.56 -11.76 -13.76
C GLU A 80 13.77 -10.83 -13.83
N ARG A 81 14.20 -10.26 -12.69
CA ARG A 81 15.42 -9.45 -12.58
C ARG A 81 16.72 -10.27 -12.61
N LEU A 82 16.70 -11.50 -12.12
CA LEU A 82 17.86 -12.39 -12.09
C LEU A 82 18.11 -13.08 -13.43
N SER A 83 19.39 -13.19 -13.83
CA SER A 83 19.80 -13.99 -14.98
C SER A 83 19.40 -15.46 -14.80
N ALA A 84 19.20 -16.20 -15.91
CA ALA A 84 18.73 -17.58 -15.87
C ALA A 84 19.55 -18.51 -14.95
N PHE A 85 20.85 -18.21 -14.77
CA PHE A 85 21.78 -18.96 -13.92
C PHE A 85 21.67 -18.64 -12.42
N ALA A 86 21.11 -17.49 -12.03
CA ALA A 86 20.95 -17.08 -10.63
C ALA A 86 19.57 -17.45 -10.04
N ARG A 87 18.67 -18.01 -10.86
CA ARG A 87 17.32 -18.42 -10.43
C ARG A 87 17.40 -19.62 -9.48
N LYS A 88 16.91 -19.45 -8.23
CA LYS A 88 16.82 -20.55 -7.26
C LYS A 88 15.68 -21.51 -7.63
N LYS A 89 16.00 -22.70 -8.15
CA LYS A 89 15.02 -23.78 -8.42
C LYS A 89 14.23 -24.12 -7.15
N GLY A 90 12.89 -24.17 -7.25
CA GLY A 90 12.00 -24.71 -6.21
C GLY A 90 11.44 -23.71 -5.18
N LYS A 91 11.84 -22.44 -5.20
CA LYS A 91 11.24 -21.41 -4.33
C LYS A 91 10.05 -20.75 -5.04
N GLY A 92 8.82 -21.07 -4.61
CA GLY A 92 7.59 -20.44 -5.17
C GLY A 92 6.40 -21.38 -5.38
N LYS A 93 6.48 -22.66 -4.99
CA LYS A 93 5.28 -23.52 -4.92
C LYS A 93 4.45 -23.10 -3.71
N SER A 94 3.30 -22.48 -3.95
CA SER A 94 2.24 -22.31 -2.96
C SER A 94 1.32 -23.53 -2.98
N GLY A 95 0.86 -23.95 -1.80
CA GLY A 95 -0.26 -24.91 -1.72
C GLY A 95 -1.56 -24.26 -2.21
N PRO A 96 -2.68 -25.01 -2.24
CA PRO A 96 -3.98 -24.48 -2.64
C PRO A 96 -4.35 -23.21 -1.85
N ASN A 97 -4.74 -22.15 -2.54
CA ASN A 97 -5.22 -20.93 -1.91
C ASN A 97 -6.75 -20.99 -1.81
N ILE A 98 -7.27 -21.10 -0.59
CA ILE A 98 -8.72 -21.19 -0.34
C ILE A 98 -9.50 -19.94 -0.77
N LEU A 99 -8.80 -18.83 -1.02
CA LEU A 99 -9.39 -17.58 -1.47
C LEU A 99 -9.59 -17.50 -2.99
N ASP A 100 -8.99 -18.40 -3.78
CA ASP A 100 -9.03 -18.31 -5.25
C ASP A 100 -10.47 -18.36 -5.81
N ASP A 101 -11.36 -19.11 -5.15
CA ASP A 101 -12.76 -19.30 -5.57
C ASP A 101 -13.76 -18.43 -4.78
N PHE A 102 -13.30 -17.51 -3.93
CA PHE A 102 -14.18 -16.77 -3.02
C PHE A 102 -14.36 -15.30 -3.44
N ASN A 103 -15.59 -14.90 -3.79
CA ASN A 103 -15.92 -13.49 -4.01
C ASN A 103 -16.01 -12.73 -2.68
N GLN A 104 -15.11 -11.75 -2.49
CA GLN A 104 -14.98 -11.00 -1.24
C GLN A 104 -15.77 -9.69 -1.19
N GLU A 105 -16.42 -9.27 -2.28
CA GLU A 105 -17.09 -7.95 -2.38
C GLU A 105 -18.14 -7.69 -1.28
N ASN A 106 -18.86 -8.75 -0.87
CA ASN A 106 -19.99 -8.63 0.08
C ASN A 106 -19.78 -9.35 1.42
N ASN A 107 -18.76 -10.22 1.56
CA ASN A 107 -18.65 -11.16 2.69
C ASN A 107 -17.31 -11.09 3.44
N GLN A 108 -16.54 -10.02 3.27
CA GLN A 108 -15.17 -9.92 3.80
C GLN A 108 -15.08 -10.03 5.34
N GLY A 109 -16.05 -9.48 6.07
CA GLY A 109 -16.08 -9.54 7.54
C GLY A 109 -16.29 -10.96 8.08
N ASP A 110 -17.19 -11.72 7.45
CA ASP A 110 -17.45 -13.11 7.81
C ASP A 110 -16.32 -14.03 7.37
N LEU A 111 -15.70 -13.72 6.23
CA LEU A 111 -14.49 -14.40 5.76
C LEU A 111 -13.34 -14.26 6.76
N MET A 112 -13.06 -13.05 7.28
CA MET A 112 -12.04 -12.85 8.30
C MET A 112 -12.29 -13.66 9.57
N LYS A 113 -13.54 -13.71 10.04
CA LYS A 113 -13.92 -14.50 11.21
C LYS A 113 -13.75 -16.00 10.94
N ALA A 114 -14.16 -16.48 9.77
CA ALA A 114 -14.03 -17.86 9.36
C ALA A 114 -12.55 -18.29 9.29
N LEU A 115 -11.69 -17.48 8.68
CA LEU A 115 -10.25 -17.75 8.61
C LEU A 115 -9.61 -17.80 10.01
N LYS A 116 -9.99 -16.89 10.92
CA LYS A 116 -9.51 -16.90 12.31
C LYS A 116 -9.96 -18.15 13.09
N LEU A 117 -11.16 -18.65 12.81
CA LEU A 117 -11.66 -19.90 13.38
C LEU A 117 -10.90 -21.12 12.83
N LEU A 118 -10.67 -21.15 11.52
CA LEU A 118 -9.89 -22.22 10.85
C LEU A 118 -8.43 -22.27 11.33
N ASP A 119 -7.85 -21.11 11.67
CA ASP A 119 -6.50 -21.02 12.24
C ASP A 119 -6.43 -21.35 13.74
N GLY A 120 -7.53 -21.84 14.34
CA GLY A 120 -7.54 -22.42 15.68
C GLY A 120 -7.88 -21.45 16.82
N GLY A 121 -8.43 -20.26 16.51
CA GLY A 121 -9.10 -19.35 17.47
C GLY A 121 -8.23 -18.70 18.55
N LYS A 122 -7.07 -19.27 18.88
CA LYS A 122 -6.04 -18.63 19.70
C LYS A 122 -5.23 -17.74 18.78
N GLY A 123 -5.16 -16.45 19.10
CA GLY A 123 -4.29 -15.50 18.38
C GLY A 123 -2.88 -16.08 18.33
N ALA A 124 -2.57 -16.73 17.21
CA ALA A 124 -1.30 -17.40 17.05
C ALA A 124 -0.26 -16.30 17.09
N LYS A 125 0.75 -16.47 17.94
CA LYS A 125 2.01 -15.72 17.91
C LYS A 125 2.82 -16.05 16.63
N GLY A 126 2.13 -16.28 15.51
CA GLY A 126 2.67 -16.65 14.22
C GLY A 126 2.23 -15.64 13.17
N ASP A 127 3.06 -15.44 12.15
CA ASP A 127 2.79 -14.52 11.06
C ASP A 127 1.41 -14.82 10.43
N ALA A 128 0.58 -13.79 10.26
CA ALA A 128 -0.76 -13.96 9.71
C ALA A 128 -0.69 -14.64 8.34
N LYS A 129 -1.48 -15.71 8.12
CA LYS A 129 -1.51 -16.43 6.83
C LYS A 129 -2.10 -15.59 5.70
N TYR A 130 -2.89 -14.58 6.06
CA TYR A 130 -3.56 -13.68 5.16
C TYR A 130 -3.24 -12.24 5.53
N ARG A 131 -3.19 -11.39 4.52
CA ARG A 131 -3.00 -9.96 4.65
C ARG A 131 -4.11 -9.24 3.90
N GLU A 132 -4.62 -8.17 4.49
CA GLU A 132 -5.49 -7.26 3.79
C GLU A 132 -4.68 -6.34 2.88
N ILE A 133 -5.06 -6.29 1.61
CA ILE A 133 -4.47 -5.44 0.56
C ILE A 133 -5.56 -4.51 0.06
N VAL A 134 -5.30 -3.20 0.10
CA VAL A 134 -6.32 -2.20 -0.24
C VAL A 134 -6.18 -1.77 -1.70
N TRP A 135 -4.99 -1.31 -2.08
CA TRP A 135 -4.74 -0.87 -3.45
C TRP A 135 -4.53 -2.03 -4.42
N LYS A 136 -5.15 -1.95 -5.61
CA LYS A 136 -5.07 -2.98 -6.66
C LYS A 136 -3.61 -3.18 -7.10
N PHE A 137 -3.24 -4.43 -7.43
CA PHE A 137 -1.85 -4.73 -7.76
C PHE A 137 -1.36 -3.99 -9.01
N ASP A 138 -2.19 -3.93 -10.05
CA ASP A 138 -1.81 -3.37 -11.34
C ASP A 138 -1.80 -1.82 -11.36
N ASP A 139 -2.39 -1.21 -10.33
CA ASP A 139 -2.53 0.23 -10.16
C ASP A 139 -1.49 0.82 -9.18
N ARG A 140 -0.55 0.00 -8.68
CA ARG A 140 0.56 0.44 -7.83
C ARG A 140 1.68 1.08 -8.64
N GLY A 141 2.51 1.88 -7.96
CA GLY A 141 3.73 2.43 -8.54
C GLY A 141 4.82 1.37 -8.72
N THR A 142 5.97 1.80 -9.25
CA THR A 142 7.14 0.94 -9.51
C THR A 142 7.70 0.26 -8.27
N MET A 143 7.58 0.90 -7.11
CA MET A 143 8.05 0.41 -5.82
C MET A 143 6.97 -0.43 -5.13
N GLY A 144 5.84 -0.70 -5.79
CA GLY A 144 4.71 -1.45 -5.25
C GLY A 144 3.91 -0.66 -4.22
N GLU A 145 4.08 0.66 -4.18
CA GLU A 145 3.38 1.61 -3.33
C GLU A 145 1.97 1.93 -3.83
N ASN A 146 1.13 2.38 -2.90
CA ASN A 146 -0.15 3.02 -3.17
C ASN A 146 -0.01 4.55 -3.10
N LEU A 147 -1.13 5.27 -3.29
CA LEU A 147 -1.12 6.74 -3.33
C LEU A 147 -0.64 7.38 -2.01
N VAL A 148 -0.95 6.78 -0.86
CA VAL A 148 -0.41 7.22 0.43
C VAL A 148 1.10 7.07 0.45
N GLY A 149 1.63 5.93 0.03
CA GLY A 149 3.07 5.70 -0.05
C GLY A 149 3.78 6.72 -0.94
N CYS A 150 3.17 7.05 -2.10
CA CYS A 150 3.67 8.10 -3.00
C CYS A 150 3.70 9.48 -2.35
N CYS A 151 2.62 9.86 -1.65
CA CYS A 151 2.59 11.12 -0.89
C CYS A 151 3.71 11.19 0.17
N LEU A 152 3.93 10.09 0.89
CA LEU A 152 4.93 10.06 1.96
C LEU A 152 6.37 10.00 1.45
N MET A 153 6.61 9.49 0.24
CA MET A 153 7.92 9.63 -0.42
C MET A 153 8.23 11.08 -0.77
N GLN A 154 7.24 11.87 -1.19
CA GLN A 154 7.46 13.29 -1.48
C GLN A 154 7.70 14.13 -0.21
N GLY A 155 7.03 13.79 0.88
CA GLY A 155 7.25 14.40 2.21
C GLY A 155 6.84 15.88 2.36
N SER A 156 6.38 16.56 1.30
CA SER A 156 5.99 17.98 1.42
C SER A 156 4.68 18.15 2.22
N PRO A 157 4.42 19.34 2.82
CA PRO A 157 3.24 19.56 3.66
C PRO A 157 1.91 19.21 2.99
N VAL A 158 1.73 19.57 1.71
CA VAL A 158 0.48 19.26 0.99
C VAL A 158 0.32 17.75 0.72
N HIS A 159 1.42 17.02 0.55
CA HIS A 159 1.36 15.57 0.33
C HIS A 159 1.02 14.84 1.63
N LYS A 160 1.57 15.31 2.76
CA LYS A 160 1.18 14.81 4.08
C LYS A 160 -0.31 14.99 4.35
N GLU A 161 -0.83 16.20 4.11
CA GLU A 161 -2.26 16.47 4.30
C GLU A 161 -3.13 15.59 3.38
N LEU A 162 -2.70 15.40 2.12
CA LEU A 162 -3.38 14.47 1.21
C LEU A 162 -3.33 13.02 1.72
N ALA A 163 -2.20 12.55 2.25
CA ALA A 163 -2.06 11.22 2.83
C ALA A 163 -2.99 11.02 4.03
N MET A 164 -3.06 12.01 4.94
CA MET A 164 -3.98 11.99 6.07
C MET A 164 -5.44 11.99 5.63
N LYS A 165 -5.78 12.77 4.59
CA LYS A 165 -7.12 12.76 4.01
C LYS A 165 -7.47 11.40 3.41
N LEU A 166 -6.57 10.79 2.64
CA LEU A 166 -6.75 9.45 2.06
C LEU A 166 -7.00 8.39 3.14
N ILE A 167 -6.24 8.42 4.24
CA ILE A 167 -6.44 7.48 5.36
C ILE A 167 -7.75 7.75 6.08
N THR A 168 -8.12 9.02 6.28
CA THR A 168 -9.41 9.38 6.90
C THR A 168 -10.59 8.88 6.05
N THR A 169 -10.51 9.00 4.73
CA THR A 169 -11.54 8.54 3.79
C THR A 169 -11.53 7.03 3.58
N PHE A 170 -10.34 6.40 3.57
CA PHE A 170 -10.15 4.97 3.37
C PHE A 170 -9.28 4.36 4.49
N PRO A 171 -9.85 4.11 5.69
CA PRO A 171 -9.09 3.78 6.90
C PRO A 171 -8.13 2.61 6.78
N LYS A 172 -8.45 1.61 5.96
CA LYS A 172 -7.60 0.42 5.76
C LYS A 172 -6.26 0.73 5.10
N LEU A 173 -6.13 1.87 4.41
CA LEU A 173 -4.85 2.29 3.81
C LEU A 173 -3.76 2.50 4.86
N VAL A 174 -4.10 2.76 6.13
CA VAL A 174 -3.15 2.94 7.23
C VAL A 174 -2.16 1.77 7.37
N ASN A 175 -2.57 0.56 6.97
CA ASN A 175 -1.80 -0.68 7.04
C ASN A 175 -1.49 -1.32 5.67
N ASP A 176 -1.86 -0.66 4.56
CA ASP A 176 -1.58 -1.18 3.21
C ASP A 176 -0.10 -0.96 2.88
N ILE A 177 0.62 -2.05 2.63
CA ILE A 177 2.08 -2.05 2.49
C ILE A 177 2.53 -1.89 1.04
N MET A 178 3.80 -1.53 0.85
CA MET A 178 4.49 -1.71 -0.42
C MET A 178 4.73 -3.20 -0.71
N LEU A 179 4.63 -3.55 -2.00
CA LEU A 179 4.61 -4.95 -2.46
C LEU A 179 5.76 -5.36 -3.36
N SER A 180 6.60 -4.42 -3.81
CA SER A 180 7.77 -4.76 -4.61
C SER A 180 8.77 -5.57 -3.78
N GLU A 181 9.69 -6.23 -4.48
CA GLU A 181 10.78 -6.95 -3.83
C GLU A 181 11.60 -6.11 -2.84
N GLU A 182 12.02 -4.92 -3.28
CA GLU A 182 12.91 -4.02 -2.54
C GLU A 182 12.23 -3.42 -1.30
N TYR A 183 10.92 -3.15 -1.38
CA TYR A 183 10.19 -2.43 -0.32
C TYR A 183 9.13 -3.28 0.38
N TYR A 184 9.16 -4.62 0.20
CA TYR A 184 8.09 -5.48 0.69
C TYR A 184 7.83 -5.33 2.19
N GLY A 185 6.61 -4.90 2.55
CA GLY A 185 6.19 -4.72 3.93
C GLY A 185 6.40 -3.32 4.49
N LEU A 186 7.00 -2.40 3.72
CA LEU A 186 7.07 -0.99 4.10
C LEU A 186 5.65 -0.42 4.20
N SER A 187 5.27 0.08 5.37
CA SER A 187 3.93 0.63 5.65
C SER A 187 3.98 2.16 5.81
N PRO A 188 2.83 2.86 5.78
CA PRO A 188 2.79 4.29 6.06
C PRO A 188 3.45 4.67 7.39
N LEU A 189 3.33 3.83 8.43
CA LEU A 189 3.98 4.06 9.72
C LEU A 189 5.51 4.03 9.62
N HIS A 190 6.08 3.09 8.87
CA HIS A 190 7.52 3.07 8.63
C HIS A 190 7.98 4.33 7.91
N GLN A 191 7.27 4.77 6.87
CA GLN A 191 7.60 5.98 6.12
C GLN A 191 7.53 7.23 7.01
N ALA A 192 6.49 7.35 7.85
CA ALA A 192 6.36 8.47 8.78
C ALA A 192 7.51 8.55 9.80
N ILE A 193 7.99 7.39 10.28
CA ILE A 193 9.16 7.30 11.18
C ILE A 193 10.43 7.72 10.44
N VAL A 194 10.65 7.23 9.22
CA VAL A 194 11.81 7.59 8.37
C VAL A 194 11.81 9.09 8.05
N ASN A 195 10.63 9.67 7.83
CA ASN A 195 10.47 11.10 7.56
C ASN A 195 10.59 11.98 8.81
N GLU A 196 10.85 11.40 9.99
CA GLU A 196 10.96 12.10 11.27
C GLU A 196 9.75 12.99 11.59
N ASP A 197 8.55 12.53 11.22
CA ASP A 197 7.30 13.29 11.42
C ASP A 197 6.48 12.72 12.60
N PRO A 198 6.72 13.19 13.85
CA PRO A 198 6.01 12.67 15.02
C PRO A 198 4.52 12.95 14.98
N HIS A 199 4.07 14.01 14.29
CA HIS A 199 2.65 14.31 14.14
C HIS A 199 1.97 13.26 13.27
N LEU A 200 2.57 12.92 12.12
CA LEU A 200 2.05 11.86 11.26
C LEU A 200 2.12 10.49 11.93
N VAL A 201 3.19 10.19 12.67
CA VAL A 201 3.29 8.95 13.48
C VAL A 201 2.12 8.87 14.46
N GLY A 202 1.85 9.95 15.21
CA GLY A 202 0.73 10.01 16.14
C GLY A 202 -0.62 9.80 15.45
N PHE A 203 -0.85 10.47 14.32
CA PHE A 203 -2.05 10.31 13.50
C PHE A 203 -2.25 8.86 13.03
N LEU A 204 -1.19 8.21 12.52
CA LEU A 204 -1.26 6.84 12.03
C LEU A 204 -1.59 5.85 13.15
N ILE A 205 -0.95 5.98 14.31
CA ILE A 205 -1.24 5.14 15.48
C ILE A 205 -2.69 5.32 15.93
N GLN A 206 -3.18 6.57 16.00
CA GLN A 206 -4.57 6.87 16.35
C GLN A 206 -5.58 6.28 15.35
N ASN A 207 -5.18 6.12 14.09
CA ASN A 207 -5.98 5.50 13.03
C ASN A 207 -5.75 3.98 12.88
N GLY A 208 -5.08 3.34 13.83
CA GLY A 208 -4.96 1.87 13.87
C GLY A 208 -3.78 1.29 13.09
N ALA A 209 -2.70 2.06 12.89
CA ALA A 209 -1.46 1.52 12.36
C ALA A 209 -0.92 0.37 13.23
N GLU A 210 -0.53 -0.73 12.60
CA GLU A 210 0.05 -1.89 13.28
C GLU A 210 1.52 -1.62 13.62
N VAL A 211 1.79 -1.44 14.92
CA VAL A 211 3.13 -1.11 15.43
C VAL A 211 4.13 -2.26 15.29
N ASN A 212 3.66 -3.50 15.16
CA ASN A 212 4.52 -4.67 14.96
C ASN A 212 4.60 -5.09 13.47
N GLN A 213 4.12 -4.24 12.56
CA GLN A 213 4.16 -4.52 11.13
C GLN A 213 5.61 -4.65 10.70
N ARG A 214 5.97 -5.76 10.06
CA ARG A 214 7.35 -6.01 9.64
C ARG A 214 7.60 -5.55 8.21
N CYS A 215 8.73 -4.89 7.99
CA CYS A 215 9.29 -4.57 6.68
C CYS A 215 10.42 -5.56 6.35
N TYR A 216 10.30 -6.29 5.24
CA TYR A 216 11.23 -7.34 4.81
C TYR A 216 11.73 -7.12 3.38
N GLY A 217 11.91 -5.86 3.00
CA GLY A 217 12.62 -5.46 1.79
C GLY A 217 13.94 -6.21 1.62
N ALA A 218 14.40 -6.33 0.38
CA ALA A 218 15.57 -7.12 0.02
C ALA A 218 16.86 -6.66 0.70
#